data_AF-A0A1Q4BI12-F1
#
_entry.id   AF-A0A1Q4BI12-F1
#
_cell.length_a   1.000
_cell.length_b   1.000
_cell.length_c   1.000
_cell.angle_alpha   90.00
_cell.angle_beta   90.00
_cell.angle_gamma   90.00
#
_symmetry.space_group_name_H-M   'P 1'
#
loop_
_entity.id
_entity.type
_entity.pdbx_description
1 polymer ?
#
loop_
_entity_poly.entity_id
_entity_poly.type
_entity_poly.pdbx_seq_one_letter_code
_entity_poly.pdbx_strand_id
1 'polypeptide(L)'
;MARALYDIVRNADGWGVRHDGETTGEYVSKEAAFEAALPAASVAIKHGHEVVVRVTEQHLGESADGLEPEHPELTRIWNIKRTLP
;
A
#
# COMPACT_ATOMS: atom_id res chain seq x y z
N MET A 1 14.97 -16.74 0.79
CA MET A 1 14.22 -15.70 0.05
C MET A 1 13.76 -14.68 1.08
N ALA A 2 14.29 -13.47 1.06
CA ALA A 2 13.91 -12.43 2.03
C ALA A 2 12.64 -11.72 1.56
N ARG A 3 11.77 -11.34 2.50
CA ARG A 3 10.51 -10.64 2.24
C ARG A 3 10.56 -9.28 2.94
N ALA A 4 10.26 -8.21 2.20
CA ALA A 4 10.10 -6.87 2.73
C ALA A 4 8.61 -6.54 2.83
N LEU A 5 8.14 -6.26 4.04
CA LEU A 5 6.74 -5.98 4.33
C LEU A 5 6.59 -4.55 4.82
N TYR A 6 5.82 -3.76 4.08
CA TYR A 6 5.54 -2.36 4.38
C TYR A 6 4.04 -2.22 4.66
N ASP A 7 3.68 -1.97 5.92
CA ASP A 7 2.30 -1.70 6.33
C ASP A 7 2.11 -0.19 6.53
N ILE A 8 1.14 0.42 5.86
CA ILE A 8 0.78 1.81 6.12
C ILE A 8 -0.22 1.86 7.25
N VAL A 9 0.19 2.46 8.36
CA VAL A 9 -0.57 2.50 9.61
C VAL A 9 -0.86 3.95 10.02
N ARG A 10 -1.99 4.15 10.71
CA ARG A 10 -2.30 5.44 11.31
C ARG A 10 -1.39 5.64 12.53
N ASN A 11 -0.76 6.81 12.61
CA ASN A 11 -0.01 7.27 13.77
C ASN A 11 -0.81 8.38 14.49
N ALA A 12 -0.40 8.79 15.69
CA ALA A 12 -1.15 9.71 16.58
C ALA A 12 -1.77 10.91 15.85
N ASP A 13 -1.00 11.60 15.01
CA ASP A 13 -1.42 12.81 14.30
C ASP A 13 -1.34 12.67 12.76
N GLY A 14 -1.21 11.44 12.23
CA GLY A 14 -1.02 11.25 10.80
C GLY A 14 -0.91 9.78 10.37
N TRP A 15 -0.01 9.52 9.43
CA TRP A 15 0.25 8.20 8.86
C TRP A 15 1.74 7.87 8.94
N GLY A 16 2.06 6.59 9.08
CA GLY A 16 3.43 6.10 9.11
C GLY A 16 3.57 4.80 8.33
N VAL A 17 4.79 4.47 7.95
CA VAL A 17 5.13 3.22 7.27
C VAL A 17 5.79 2.30 8.28
N ARG A 18 5.16 1.16 8.55
CA ARG A 18 5.71 0.11 9.41
C ARG A 18 6.47 -0.90 8.56
N HIS A 19 7.73 -1.10 8.90
CA HIS A 19 8.63 -2.06 8.26
C HIS A 19 9.52 -2.72 9.32
N ASP A 20 9.68 -4.04 9.29
CA ASP A 20 10.48 -4.81 10.27
C ASP A 20 10.16 -4.52 11.76
N GLY A 21 8.90 -4.17 12.05
CA GLY A 21 8.44 -3.87 13.40
C GLY A 21 8.66 -2.43 13.87
N GLU A 22 9.35 -1.60 13.07
CA GLU A 22 9.51 -0.17 13.33
C GLU A 22 8.56 0.63 12.46
N THR A 23 7.94 1.67 13.02
CA THR A 23 7.10 2.61 12.26
C THR A 23 7.87 3.90 12.04
N THR A 24 8.08 4.25 10.78
CA THR A 24 8.85 5.42 10.37
C THR A 24 7.97 6.42 9.64
N GLY A 25 8.23 7.71 9.91
CA GLY A 25 7.59 8.83 9.21
C GLY A 25 6.28 9.28 9.83
N GLU A 26 6.09 10.60 9.85
CA GLU A 26 4.84 11.27 10.19
C GLU A 26 4.35 11.99 8.94
N TYR A 27 3.48 11.32 8.19
CA TYR A 27 2.91 11.81 6.95
C TYR A 27 1.50 12.35 7.20
N VAL A 28 1.15 13.43 6.51
CA VAL A 28 -0.15 14.08 6.64
C VAL A 28 -1.28 13.23 6.06
N SER A 29 -0.99 12.44 5.02
CA SER A 29 -1.97 11.58 4.35
C SER A 29 -1.45 10.15 4.14
N LYS A 30 -2.40 9.23 3.90
CA LYS A 30 -2.12 7.81 3.64
C LYS A 30 -1.35 7.63 2.34
N GLU A 31 -1.71 8.43 1.33
CA GLU A 31 -1.11 8.47 0.01
C GLU A 31 0.34 8.97 0.09
N ALA A 32 0.62 10.00 0.91
CA ALA A 32 1.97 10.48 1.13
C ALA A 32 2.86 9.41 1.80
N ALA A 33 2.32 8.68 2.78
CA ALA A 33 3.01 7.54 3.37
C ALA A 33 3.26 6.42 2.34
N PHE A 34 2.32 6.19 1.42
CA PHE A 34 2.46 5.18 0.37
C PHE A 34 3.55 5.55 -0.61
N GLU A 35 3.52 6.75 -1.15
CA GLU A 35 4.56 7.23 -2.06
C GLU A 35 5.94 7.21 -1.41
N ALA A 36 6.04 7.51 -0.12
CA ALA A 36 7.29 7.44 0.62
C ALA A 36 7.82 5.99 0.81
N ALA A 37 6.93 4.99 0.86
CA ALA A 37 7.32 3.59 0.96
C ALA A 37 7.84 3.01 -0.37
N LEU A 38 7.41 3.55 -1.52
CA LEU A 38 7.73 3.01 -2.85
C LEU A 38 9.24 3.02 -3.20
N PRO A 39 10.04 4.05 -2.87
CA PRO A 39 11.48 4.02 -3.08
C PRO A 39 12.16 2.87 -2.31
N ALA A 40 11.78 2.65 -1.06
CA ALA A 40 12.32 1.56 -0.24
C ALA A 40 11.93 0.19 -0.80
N ALA A 41 10.67 0.03 -1.19
CA ALA A 41 10.18 -1.15 -1.89
C ALA A 41 10.95 -1.41 -3.19
N SER A 42 11.25 -0.37 -3.98
CA SER A 42 12.02 -0.49 -5.22
C SER A 42 13.45 -1.01 -4.97
N VAL A 43 14.08 -0.59 -3.87
CA VAL A 43 15.37 -1.12 -3.45
C VAL A 43 15.25 -2.60 -3.08
N ALA A 44 14.23 -3.01 -2.34
CA ALA A 44 14.01 -4.41 -2.00
C ALA A 44 13.81 -5.29 -3.25
N ILE A 45 13.07 -4.81 -4.25
CA ILE A 45 12.92 -5.49 -5.56
C ILE A 45 14.28 -5.68 -6.24
N LYS A 46 15.13 -4.64 -6.25
CA LYS A 46 16.48 -4.73 -6.86
C LYS A 46 17.34 -5.84 -6.23
N HIS A 47 17.13 -6.14 -4.95
CA HIS A 47 17.85 -7.21 -4.25
C HIS A 47 17.19 -8.59 -4.41
N GLY A 48 16.12 -8.70 -5.21
CA GLY A 48 15.39 -9.95 -5.43
C GLY A 48 14.52 -10.36 -4.24
N HIS A 49 14.13 -9.41 -3.40
CA HIS A 49 13.25 -9.68 -2.27
C HIS A 49 11.79 -9.68 -2.72
N GLU A 50 10.97 -10.51 -2.09
CA GLU A 50 9.53 -10.42 -2.21
C GLU A 50 9.06 -9.14 -1.51
N VAL A 51 8.30 -8.29 -2.19
CA VAL A 51 7.83 -7.04 -1.63
C VAL A 51 6.31 -7.06 -1.52
N VAL A 52 5.82 -6.75 -0.32
CA VAL A 52 4.40 -6.63 -0.03
C VAL A 52 4.16 -5.26 0.61
N VAL A 53 3.39 -4.40 -0.06
CA VAL A 53 2.93 -3.13 0.48
C VAL A 53 1.44 -3.24 0.79
N ARG A 54 1.07 -2.99 2.04
CA ARG A 54 -0.30 -3.10 2.54
C ARG A 54 -0.80 -1.76 3.00
N VAL A 55 -2.03 -1.46 2.61
CA VAL A 55 -2.66 -0.16 2.83
C VAL A 55 -4.04 -0.43 3.44
N THR A 56 -4.10 -0.64 4.75
CA THR A 56 -5.38 -0.92 5.43
C THR A 56 -6.19 0.36 5.60
N GLU A 57 -7.46 0.34 5.21
CA GLU A 57 -8.44 1.31 5.70
C GLU A 57 -8.82 0.89 7.12
N GLN A 58 -8.49 1.70 8.13
CA GLN A 58 -9.25 1.60 9.38
C GLN A 58 -10.63 2.17 9.09
N HIS A 59 -11.50 1.29 8.61
CA HIS A 59 -12.92 1.56 8.58
C HIS A 59 -13.37 1.64 10.04
N LEU A 60 -13.70 2.84 10.50
CA LEU A 60 -14.38 3.04 11.77
C LEU A 60 -15.78 2.44 11.61
N GLY A 61 -15.91 1.15 11.88
CA GLY A 61 -17.18 0.45 12.09
C GLY A 61 -18.23 0.61 10.99
N GLU A 62 -18.07 -0.11 9.89
CA GLU A 62 -19.21 -0.53 9.07
C GLU A 62 -18.90 -1.93 8.51
N SER A 63 -19.95 -2.75 8.50
CA SER A 63 -19.86 -4.19 8.44
C SER A 63 -19.24 -4.68 7.15
N ALA A 64 -18.29 -5.62 7.27
CA ALA A 64 -17.89 -6.49 6.19
C ALA A 64 -19.07 -7.42 5.84
N ASP A 65 -19.93 -7.00 4.91
CA ASP A 65 -20.84 -7.88 4.18
C ASP A 65 -21.03 -7.30 2.76
N GLY A 66 -20.41 -7.94 1.76
CA GLY A 66 -20.54 -7.56 0.35
C GLY A 66 -19.26 -7.08 -0.33
N LEU A 67 -18.27 -7.96 -0.52
CA LEU A 67 -17.18 -7.72 -1.47
C LEU A 67 -17.63 -8.06 -2.90
N GLU A 68 -18.23 -7.09 -3.60
CA GLU A 68 -17.98 -6.94 -5.04
C GLU A 68 -17.08 -5.71 -5.24
N PRO A 69 -15.96 -5.81 -5.99
CA PRO A 69 -15.12 -4.65 -6.25
C PRO A 69 -15.80 -3.73 -7.28
N GLU A 70 -16.66 -2.82 -6.82
CA GLU A 70 -17.30 -1.78 -7.63
C GLU A 70 -16.37 -0.59 -7.91
N HIS A 71 -15.22 -0.85 -8.51
CA HIS A 71 -14.40 0.22 -9.09
C HIS A 71 -14.25 0.00 -10.59
N PRO A 72 -15.30 0.25 -11.39
CA PRO A 72 -15.27 0.09 -12.85
C PRO A 72 -14.17 0.93 -13.50
N GLU A 73 -13.83 2.07 -12.90
CA GLU A 73 -12.73 2.95 -13.33
C GLU A 73 -11.35 2.26 -13.22
N LEU A 74 -11.07 1.54 -12.13
CA LEU A 74 -9.79 0.86 -11.92
C LEU A 74 -9.62 -0.35 -12.85
N THR A 75 -10.72 -1.08 -13.10
CA THR A 75 -10.74 -2.17 -14.08
C THR A 75 -10.48 -1.64 -15.50
N ARG A 76 -11.02 -0.45 -15.82
CA ARG A 76 -10.82 0.20 -17.13
C ARG A 76 -9.37 0.62 -17.34
N ILE A 77 -8.74 1.24 -16.35
CA ILE A 77 -7.32 1.65 -16.40
C ILE A 77 -6.40 0.43 -16.55
N TRP A 78 -6.69 -0.65 -15.83
CA TRP A 78 -5.88 -1.87 -15.88
C TRP A 78 -5.97 -2.60 -17.22
N ASN A 79 -7.16 -2.67 -17.82
CA ASN A 79 -7.33 -3.28 -19.15
C ASN A 79 -6.69 -2.46 -20.28
N ILE A 80 -6.69 -1.13 -20.21
CA ILE A 80 -6.03 -0.26 -21.20
C ILE A 80 -4.52 -0.54 -21.28
N LYS A 81 -3.86 -0.83 -20.15
CA LYS A 81 -2.43 -1.12 -20.09
C LYS A 81 -2.05 -2.51 -20.62
N ARG A 82 -3.01 -3.42 -20.83
CA ARG A 82 -2.78 -4.79 -21.33
C ARG A 82 -2.98 -4.97 -22.84
N THR A 83 -3.57 -4.00 -23.52
CA THR A 83 -3.93 -4.10 -24.95
C THR A 83 -3.03 -3.29 -25.88
N LEU A 84 -1.89 -2.79 -25.40
CA LEU A 84 -0.86 -2.22 -26.28
C LEU A 84 0.12 -3.33 -26.68
N PRO A 85 0.30 -3.60 -28.00
CA PRO A 85 1.30 -4.53 -28.50
C PRO A 85 2.73 -4.01 -28.32
#